data_AF-A0A7V4KQY9-F1
#
_entry.id   AF-A0A7V4KQY9-F1
#
_cell.length_a   1.000
_cell.length_b   1.000
_cell.length_c   1.000
_cell.angle_alpha   90.00
_cell.angle_beta   90.00
_cell.angle_gamma   90.00
#
_symmetry.space_group_name_H-M   'P 1'
#
loop_
_entity.id
_entity.type
_entity.pdbx_description
1 polymer ?
#
loop_
_entity_poly.entity_id
_entity_poly.type
_entity_poly.pdbx_seq_one_letter_code
_entity_poly.pdbx_strand_id
1 'polypeptide(L)'
;MHTNRGLAAALVVTVLAACGGGDTLPTSPGASPPTVGAPATQPFATGCPAIDVDRLLLDALPTGLETAATAQFTTIDRFYEVKISKAQDKALGLIGWLQQRYDNGQFVLGKTEAARLQLLQLKTGILCLVGLPYPTSIEEGTTTVGIVYPNVPTTIVRADRLAGTTVPANAVSEPTVVRITPIDTPLPTDLTQYPLFFKFETGTPTTFQQPVLVAICLQGNPALTAGLDLRLARGTGGGNVGDIEILPFVPDGPDLDFLDCAGFQDVLLSPVNIGHPSQTVIGSLGASLRQFARRVTPAMANLLLPEQLQAANVALLGCCRLGGQTGSFSPFGAVDINSARIEAVGPTSFSGAPGTTATPTVKLTNRTSGWGLRGETVKFLVTSGGGSVAPLTVQTAQSGDGQAQATWTLGAANGTLTATGLLGRERAAPPLAIAQVPIPAAYGNPVTFTSTVADPLGYGAGGWKHGVFTSEAAALAAAGNPATLPNTGSAPFGSENAGCTLNSAGIATQWAPNTWLTASRTFTIAAGSNAAYLYVAIDNDVRVWVNGADVTATAQRLVGSPLTLGSGFVIHEGCPNQDTFKFTATGLNGTVHTITIVGRDRGVSSYFDARAVGAVVPVID
;
A
#
# COMPACT_ATOMS: atom_id res chain seq x y z
N MET A 1 -78.58 -4.87 46.71
CA MET A 1 -79.25 -5.45 45.53
C MET A 1 -78.23 -5.61 44.41
N HIS A 2 -78.14 -6.83 43.86
CA HIS A 2 -77.35 -7.31 42.71
C HIS A 2 -75.81 -7.20 42.82
N THR A 3 -74.98 -8.23 43.12
CA THR A 3 -74.79 -9.65 42.70
C THR A 3 -74.44 -9.90 41.22
N ASN A 4 -73.17 -10.26 40.98
CA ASN A 4 -72.65 -11.28 40.04
C ASN A 4 -71.16 -11.49 40.42
N ARG A 5 -70.62 -12.61 40.94
CA ARG A 5 -70.65 -14.08 40.68
C ARG A 5 -69.92 -14.55 39.41
N GLY A 6 -68.91 -15.41 39.65
CA GLY A 6 -68.29 -16.38 38.72
C GLY A 6 -66.92 -15.92 38.19
N LEU A 7 -65.84 -16.70 38.18
CA LEU A 7 -65.59 -18.10 38.46
C LEU A 7 -64.04 -18.22 38.56
N ALA A 8 -63.46 -18.68 39.67
CA ALA A 8 -62.04 -19.04 39.72
C ALA A 8 -61.92 -20.43 40.35
N ALA A 9 -61.51 -21.38 39.52
CA ALA A 9 -61.37 -22.78 39.86
C ALA A 9 -60.21 -22.98 40.83
N ALA A 10 -60.51 -23.69 41.91
CA ALA A 10 -59.54 -24.30 42.81
C ALA A 10 -58.91 -25.52 42.14
N LEU A 11 -57.59 -25.65 42.19
CA LEU A 11 -56.95 -26.95 42.24
C LEU A 11 -56.07 -27.01 43.49
N VAL A 12 -56.55 -27.83 44.42
CA VAL A 12 -55.91 -28.24 45.66
C VAL A 12 -54.82 -29.26 45.32
N VAL A 13 -53.59 -29.01 45.75
CA VAL A 13 -52.63 -30.08 46.04
C VAL A 13 -51.99 -29.77 47.39
N THR A 14 -52.51 -30.42 48.42
CA THR A 14 -51.87 -30.57 49.72
C THR A 14 -51.79 -32.08 49.96
N VAL A 15 -50.59 -32.65 49.90
CA VAL A 15 -50.29 -33.89 50.61
C VAL A 15 -49.02 -33.65 51.42
N LEU A 16 -49.18 -33.92 52.71
CA LEU A 16 -48.27 -33.68 53.80
C LEU A 16 -46.94 -34.43 53.70
N ALA A 17 -45.97 -33.82 54.35
CA ALA A 17 -44.79 -34.44 54.91
C ALA A 17 -45.10 -35.68 55.77
N ALA A 18 -44.32 -36.75 55.59
CA ALA A 18 -43.70 -37.56 56.64
C ALA A 18 -43.14 -38.84 56.05
N CYS A 19 -41.81 -38.99 56.07
CA CYS A 19 -41.10 -40.21 56.40
C CYS A 19 -39.61 -39.85 56.50
N GLY A 20 -39.16 -39.59 57.72
CA GLY A 20 -37.76 -39.71 58.06
C GLY A 20 -37.39 -41.19 58.05
N GLY A 21 -36.43 -41.55 57.21
CA GLY A 21 -35.72 -42.82 57.26
C GLY A 21 -34.24 -42.49 57.22
N GLY A 22 -33.58 -42.60 58.36
CA GLY A 22 -32.12 -42.53 58.43
C GLY A 22 -31.55 -43.83 57.90
N ASP A 23 -30.89 -43.76 56.75
CA ASP A 23 -29.97 -44.80 56.30
C ASP A 23 -28.55 -44.27 56.47
N THR A 24 -27.92 -44.69 57.56
CA THR A 24 -26.47 -44.69 57.69
C THR A 24 -25.89 -45.55 56.58
N LEU A 25 -25.32 -44.92 55.55
CA LEU A 25 -24.46 -45.59 54.59
C LEU A 25 -23.31 -46.26 55.36
N PRO A 26 -22.99 -47.54 55.12
CA PRO A 26 -21.84 -48.18 55.74
C PRO A 26 -20.58 -47.44 55.32
N THR A 27 -19.83 -46.93 56.30
CA THR A 27 -18.46 -46.48 56.13
C THR A 27 -17.61 -47.68 55.72
N SER A 28 -17.33 -47.77 54.42
CA SER A 28 -16.31 -48.69 53.91
C SER A 28 -14.97 -48.39 54.60
N PRO A 29 -14.18 -49.41 54.99
CA PRO A 29 -12.82 -49.19 55.48
C PRO A 29 -12.01 -48.40 54.46
N GLY A 30 -11.22 -47.44 54.95
CA GLY A 30 -10.39 -46.57 54.13
C GLY A 30 -9.47 -47.39 53.24
N ALA A 31 -9.82 -47.48 51.97
CA ALA A 31 -8.88 -47.87 50.94
C ALA A 31 -7.84 -46.76 50.87
N SER A 32 -6.57 -47.12 51.02
CA SER A 32 -5.45 -46.22 50.78
C SER A 32 -5.67 -45.48 49.45
N PRO A 33 -5.41 -44.17 49.39
CA PRO A 33 -5.58 -43.41 48.16
C PRO A 33 -4.82 -44.14 47.04
N PRO A 34 -5.46 -44.45 45.91
CA PRO A 34 -4.75 -45.06 44.80
C PRO A 34 -3.57 -44.17 44.46
N THR A 35 -2.38 -44.74 44.43
CA THR A 35 -1.19 -44.07 43.92
C THR A 35 -1.56 -43.53 42.54
N VAL A 36 -1.63 -42.21 42.41
CA VAL A 36 -1.93 -41.53 41.14
C VAL A 36 -0.80 -41.90 40.20
N GLY A 37 -1.04 -42.90 39.35
CA GLY A 37 -0.17 -43.18 38.22
C GLY A 37 -0.08 -41.89 37.39
N ALA A 38 1.11 -41.60 36.87
CA ALA A 38 1.32 -40.44 36.02
C ALA A 38 0.18 -40.35 34.98
N PRO A 39 -0.46 -39.18 34.81
CA PRO A 39 -1.62 -39.04 33.94
C PRO A 39 -1.26 -39.57 32.56
N ALA A 40 -2.02 -40.56 32.08
CA ALA A 40 -1.89 -41.03 30.72
C ALA A 40 -2.08 -39.81 29.81
N THR A 41 -1.11 -39.52 28.94
CA THR A 41 -1.24 -38.50 27.91
C THR A 41 -2.35 -38.92 26.96
N GLN A 42 -3.58 -38.51 27.26
CA GLN A 42 -4.76 -38.77 26.44
C GLN A 42 -4.63 -37.99 25.12
N PRO A 43 -4.98 -38.59 23.97
CA PRO A 43 -5.02 -37.86 22.70
C PRO A 43 -6.18 -36.86 22.75
N PHE A 44 -5.88 -35.60 23.06
CA PHE A 44 -6.84 -34.52 22.92
C PHE A 44 -7.42 -34.51 21.50
N ALA A 45 -8.70 -34.13 21.37
CA ALA A 45 -9.28 -33.86 20.06
C ALA A 45 -8.37 -32.89 19.31
N THR A 46 -8.01 -33.22 18.07
CA THR A 46 -7.10 -32.42 17.24
C THR A 46 -7.57 -30.96 17.21
N GLY A 47 -6.74 -30.04 17.71
CA GLY A 47 -7.07 -28.60 17.80
C GLY A 47 -7.47 -28.10 19.19
N CYS A 48 -7.42 -28.94 20.23
CA CYS A 48 -7.58 -28.47 21.61
C CYS A 48 -6.32 -27.77 22.14
N PRO A 49 -6.47 -26.64 22.87
CA PRO A 49 -5.36 -26.07 23.60
C PRO A 49 -4.96 -27.01 24.74
N ALA A 50 -3.64 -27.15 24.98
CA ALA A 50 -3.12 -27.88 26.13
C ALA A 50 -3.41 -27.07 27.41
N ILE A 51 -4.53 -27.38 28.06
CA ILE A 51 -4.98 -26.73 29.29
C ILE A 51 -4.91 -27.75 30.42
N ASP A 52 -4.14 -27.42 31.47
CA ASP A 52 -4.13 -28.17 32.72
C ASP A 52 -5.35 -27.77 33.56
N VAL A 53 -6.47 -28.47 33.35
CA VAL A 53 -7.74 -28.17 34.01
C VAL A 53 -7.64 -28.36 35.52
N ASP A 54 -6.92 -29.38 36.00
CA ASP A 54 -6.74 -29.63 37.43
C ASP A 54 -6.01 -28.47 38.11
N ARG A 55 -4.92 -28.00 37.50
CA ARG A 55 -4.19 -26.83 38.02
C ARG A 55 -5.06 -25.59 38.03
N LEU A 56 -5.82 -25.33 36.95
CA LEU A 56 -6.72 -24.18 36.89
C LEU A 56 -7.85 -24.26 37.92
N LEU A 57 -8.39 -25.45 38.21
CA LEU A 57 -9.41 -25.63 39.24
C LEU A 57 -8.86 -25.29 40.64
N LEU A 58 -7.63 -25.71 40.94
CA LEU A 58 -6.93 -25.39 42.18
C LEU A 58 -6.63 -23.89 42.30
N ASP A 59 -6.28 -23.21 41.20
CA ASP A 59 -5.97 -21.78 41.23
C ASP A 59 -7.23 -20.89 41.24
N ALA A 60 -8.35 -21.38 40.71
CA ALA A 60 -9.57 -20.59 40.58
C ALA A 60 -10.48 -20.64 41.82
N LEU A 61 -10.46 -21.73 42.59
CA LEU A 61 -11.41 -21.97 43.68
C LEU A 61 -10.70 -22.02 45.04
N PRO A 62 -11.35 -21.54 46.12
CA PRO A 62 -10.79 -21.65 47.46
C PRO A 62 -10.84 -23.11 47.97
N THR A 63 -10.04 -23.36 49.01
CA THR A 63 -9.94 -24.66 49.66
C THR A 63 -11.32 -25.24 50.01
N GLY A 64 -11.53 -26.51 49.65
CA GLY A 64 -12.79 -27.23 49.80
C GLY A 64 -13.70 -27.17 48.56
N LEU A 65 -13.82 -26.01 47.90
CA LEU A 65 -14.54 -25.94 46.62
C LEU A 65 -13.71 -26.54 45.48
N GLU A 66 -12.39 -26.34 45.51
CA GLU A 66 -11.44 -26.97 44.58
C GLU A 66 -11.59 -28.51 44.61
N THR A 67 -11.66 -29.13 45.79
CA THR A 67 -11.79 -30.59 45.96
C THR A 67 -13.08 -31.11 45.34
N ALA A 68 -14.18 -30.38 45.52
CA ALA A 68 -15.47 -30.74 44.93
C ALA A 68 -15.44 -30.62 43.39
N ALA A 69 -14.76 -29.62 42.84
CA ALA A 69 -14.62 -29.44 41.40
C ALA A 69 -13.71 -30.51 40.79
N THR A 70 -12.55 -30.79 41.40
CA THR A 70 -11.63 -31.86 40.96
C THR A 70 -12.33 -33.21 40.98
N ALA A 71 -13.11 -33.54 42.01
CA ALA A 71 -13.88 -34.80 42.06
C ALA A 71 -14.90 -34.92 40.91
N GLN A 72 -15.57 -33.82 40.55
CA GLN A 72 -16.45 -33.80 39.38
C GLN A 72 -15.65 -33.96 38.08
N PHE A 73 -14.49 -33.33 37.97
CA PHE A 73 -13.61 -33.44 36.80
C PHE A 73 -13.05 -34.86 36.62
N THR A 74 -12.57 -35.52 37.68
CA THR A 74 -12.17 -36.93 37.64
C THR A 74 -13.32 -37.86 37.20
N THR A 75 -14.56 -37.49 37.50
CA THR A 75 -15.74 -38.23 37.02
C THR A 75 -15.94 -38.07 35.51
N ILE A 76 -15.67 -36.88 34.96
CA ILE A 76 -15.68 -36.63 33.51
C ILE A 76 -14.63 -37.50 32.84
N ASP A 77 -13.40 -37.48 33.34
CA ASP A 77 -12.26 -38.25 32.81
C ASP A 77 -12.56 -39.75 32.77
N ARG A 78 -13.11 -40.31 33.86
CA ARG A 78 -13.53 -41.71 33.90
C ARG A 78 -14.62 -42.05 32.86
N PHE A 79 -15.56 -41.15 32.64
CA PHE A 79 -16.61 -41.39 31.63
C PHE A 79 -16.13 -41.14 30.20
N TYR A 80 -15.07 -40.35 30.00
CA TYR A 80 -14.52 -40.07 28.69
C TYR A 80 -14.08 -41.36 27.98
N GLU A 81 -13.36 -42.23 28.69
CA GLU A 81 -12.88 -43.51 28.16
C GLU A 81 -14.01 -44.53 27.90
N VAL A 82 -15.11 -44.46 28.66
CA VAL A 82 -16.15 -45.49 28.67
C VAL A 82 -17.40 -45.10 27.87
N LYS A 83 -17.84 -43.84 27.96
CA LYS A 83 -19.07 -43.33 27.33
C LYS A 83 -19.04 -41.81 27.19
N ILE A 84 -18.55 -41.33 26.04
CA ILE A 84 -18.38 -39.90 25.73
C ILE A 84 -19.62 -39.03 26.01
N SER A 85 -20.83 -39.51 25.70
CA SER A 85 -22.06 -38.73 25.96
C SER A 85 -22.30 -38.45 27.45
N LYS A 86 -21.95 -39.39 28.34
CA LYS A 86 -22.02 -39.16 29.79
C LYS A 86 -20.93 -38.18 30.25
N ALA A 87 -19.74 -38.24 29.66
CA ALA A 87 -18.68 -37.29 29.96
C ALA A 87 -19.10 -35.86 29.57
N GLN A 88 -19.73 -35.71 28.39
CA GLN A 88 -20.29 -34.46 27.91
C GLN A 88 -21.37 -33.90 28.85
N ASP A 89 -22.31 -34.72 29.30
CA ASP A 89 -23.34 -34.31 30.27
C ASP A 89 -22.71 -33.83 31.59
N LYS A 90 -21.69 -34.53 32.09
CA LYS A 90 -20.97 -34.18 33.31
C LYS A 90 -20.14 -32.90 33.15
N ALA A 91 -19.51 -32.72 31.99
CA ALA A 91 -18.78 -31.51 31.65
C ALA A 91 -19.69 -30.27 31.67
N LEU A 92 -20.86 -30.33 31.04
CA LEU A 92 -21.85 -29.24 31.09
C LEU A 92 -22.34 -28.97 32.52
N GLY A 93 -22.53 -30.02 33.32
CA GLY A 93 -22.87 -29.89 34.74
C GLY A 93 -21.79 -29.17 35.55
N LEU A 94 -20.52 -29.54 35.39
CA LEU A 94 -19.39 -28.88 36.04
C LEU A 94 -19.27 -27.41 35.61
N ILE A 95 -19.47 -27.12 34.32
CA ILE A 95 -19.45 -25.75 33.80
C ILE A 95 -20.56 -24.89 34.41
N GLY A 96 -21.79 -25.41 34.49
CA GLY A 96 -22.89 -24.73 35.14
C GLY A 96 -22.61 -24.46 36.63
N TRP A 97 -22.00 -25.43 37.31
CA TRP A 97 -21.58 -25.28 38.71
C TRP A 97 -20.49 -24.20 38.86
N LEU A 98 -19.44 -24.22 38.02
CA LEU A 98 -18.37 -23.22 38.03
C LEU A 98 -18.90 -21.81 37.76
N GLN A 99 -19.81 -21.66 36.79
CA GLN A 99 -20.50 -20.40 36.51
C GLN A 99 -21.25 -19.88 37.73
N GLN A 100 -22.03 -20.74 38.39
CA GLN A 100 -22.76 -20.36 39.61
C GLN A 100 -21.81 -19.91 40.73
N ARG A 101 -20.65 -20.56 40.90
CA ARG A 101 -19.64 -20.16 41.90
C ARG A 101 -19.05 -18.79 41.59
N TYR A 102 -18.72 -18.54 40.32
CA TYR A 102 -18.27 -17.22 39.88
C TYR A 102 -19.36 -16.15 40.12
N ASP A 103 -20.62 -16.44 39.76
CA ASP A 103 -21.75 -15.52 39.96
C ASP A 103 -22.07 -15.26 41.44
N ASN A 104 -21.61 -16.11 42.35
CA ASN A 104 -21.69 -15.90 43.79
C ASN A 104 -20.41 -15.25 44.38
N GLY A 105 -19.41 -14.95 43.55
CA GLY A 105 -18.13 -14.37 43.97
C GLY A 105 -17.25 -15.34 44.77
N GLN A 106 -17.42 -16.65 44.55
CA GLN A 106 -16.75 -17.71 45.31
C GLN A 106 -15.45 -18.20 44.66
N PHE A 107 -14.95 -17.53 43.63
CA PHE A 107 -13.61 -17.76 43.11
C PHE A 107 -12.58 -17.11 44.04
N VAL A 108 -11.33 -17.60 44.05
CA VAL A 108 -10.24 -17.00 44.85
C VAL A 108 -10.09 -15.52 44.57
N LEU A 109 -10.22 -15.16 43.29
CA LEU A 109 -10.15 -13.78 42.81
C LEU A 109 -11.51 -13.05 42.83
N GLY A 110 -12.53 -13.59 43.50
CA GLY A 110 -13.87 -13.01 43.57
C GLY A 110 -14.56 -12.85 42.20
N LYS A 111 -15.27 -11.73 42.00
CA LYS A 111 -15.90 -11.35 40.71
C LYS A 111 -15.02 -10.38 39.92
N THR A 112 -13.72 -10.66 39.87
CA THR A 112 -12.77 -9.85 39.09
C THR A 112 -12.66 -10.36 37.66
N GLU A 113 -12.10 -9.51 36.80
CA GLU A 113 -11.82 -9.84 35.42
C GLU A 113 -10.89 -11.06 35.28
N ALA A 114 -9.87 -11.14 36.13
CA ALA A 114 -8.96 -12.27 36.17
C ALA A 114 -9.69 -13.58 36.52
N ALA A 115 -10.63 -13.56 37.47
CA ALA A 115 -11.47 -14.72 37.80
C ALA A 115 -12.34 -15.16 36.62
N ARG A 116 -12.86 -14.20 35.85
CA ARG A 116 -13.70 -14.47 34.68
C ARG A 116 -12.91 -15.10 33.54
N LEU A 117 -11.68 -14.65 33.31
CA LEU A 117 -10.76 -15.25 32.36
C LEU A 117 -10.38 -16.68 32.78
N GLN A 118 -10.11 -16.92 34.07
CA GLN A 118 -9.92 -18.28 34.59
C GLN A 118 -11.14 -19.17 34.33
N LEU A 119 -12.36 -18.66 34.56
CA LEU A 119 -13.60 -19.38 34.25
C LEU A 119 -13.71 -19.70 32.75
N LEU A 120 -13.34 -18.78 31.86
CA LEU A 120 -13.32 -19.02 30.42
C LEU A 120 -12.31 -20.11 30.05
N GLN A 121 -11.08 -20.05 30.58
CA GLN A 121 -10.06 -21.09 30.36
C GLN A 121 -10.54 -22.45 30.83
N LEU A 122 -11.16 -22.52 32.02
CA LEU A 122 -11.75 -23.74 32.56
C LEU A 122 -12.86 -24.30 31.66
N LYS A 123 -13.80 -23.45 31.22
CA LYS A 123 -14.86 -23.85 30.28
C LYS A 123 -14.28 -24.40 28.98
N THR A 124 -13.31 -23.70 28.40
CA THR A 124 -12.63 -24.12 27.18
C THR A 124 -11.96 -25.48 27.38
N GLY A 125 -11.15 -25.64 28.44
CA GLY A 125 -10.46 -26.90 28.72
C GLY A 125 -11.41 -28.07 28.92
N ILE A 126 -12.47 -27.87 29.73
CA ILE A 126 -13.48 -28.91 30.03
C ILE A 126 -14.25 -29.31 28.76
N LEU A 127 -14.75 -28.35 27.96
CA LEU A 127 -15.49 -28.64 26.74
C LEU A 127 -14.60 -29.31 25.69
N CYS A 128 -13.37 -28.84 25.55
CA CYS A 128 -12.43 -29.41 24.58
C CYS A 128 -12.08 -30.85 24.91
N LEU A 129 -11.84 -31.16 26.20
CA LEU A 129 -11.58 -32.52 26.67
C LEU A 129 -12.67 -33.50 26.20
N VAL A 130 -13.94 -33.11 26.28
CA VAL A 130 -15.08 -33.97 25.92
C VAL A 130 -15.54 -33.81 24.47
N GLY A 131 -14.76 -33.13 23.62
CA GLY A 131 -15.04 -32.94 22.20
C GLY A 131 -16.29 -32.10 21.91
N LEU A 132 -16.69 -31.22 22.82
CA LEU A 132 -17.79 -30.28 22.61
C LEU A 132 -17.28 -28.97 22.00
N PRO A 133 -18.08 -28.28 21.18
CA PRO A 133 -17.80 -26.92 20.77
C PRO A 133 -17.65 -26.03 22.00
N TYR A 134 -16.60 -25.22 22.04
CA TYR A 134 -16.34 -24.28 23.12
C TYR A 134 -16.39 -22.85 22.62
N PRO A 135 -16.90 -21.91 23.43
CA PRO A 135 -16.82 -20.50 23.08
C PRO A 135 -15.35 -20.07 23.10
N THR A 136 -14.90 -19.46 22.00
CA THR A 136 -13.59 -18.78 21.94
C THR A 136 -13.66 -17.38 22.54
N SER A 137 -14.86 -16.86 22.78
CA SER A 137 -15.12 -15.53 23.32
C SER A 137 -16.34 -15.45 24.24
N ILE A 138 -16.39 -14.41 25.07
CA ILE A 138 -17.49 -14.02 25.94
C ILE A 138 -17.77 -12.52 25.81
N GLU A 139 -19.00 -12.10 26.08
CA GLU A 139 -19.40 -10.69 26.03
C GLU A 139 -19.39 -10.00 27.40
N GLU A 140 -18.87 -8.78 27.44
CA GLU A 140 -18.76 -7.90 28.60
C GLU A 140 -19.36 -6.54 28.27
N GLY A 141 -20.69 -6.44 28.41
CA GLY A 141 -21.41 -5.26 27.93
C GLY A 141 -21.30 -5.17 26.41
N THR A 142 -20.53 -4.21 25.90
CA THR A 142 -20.24 -4.04 24.47
C THR A 142 -18.87 -4.59 24.05
N THR A 143 -18.09 -5.11 24.99
CA THR A 143 -16.74 -5.62 24.72
C THR A 143 -16.76 -7.14 24.62
N THR A 144 -16.11 -7.68 23.59
CA THR A 144 -15.90 -9.11 23.47
C THR A 144 -14.52 -9.48 23.95
N VAL A 145 -14.41 -10.52 24.78
CA VAL A 145 -13.15 -11.01 25.34
C VAL A 145 -12.96 -12.46 24.92
N GLY A 146 -11.81 -12.78 24.35
CA GLY A 146 -11.44 -14.15 23.99
C GLY A 146 -10.00 -14.48 24.39
N ILE A 147 -9.65 -15.76 24.34
CA ILE A 147 -8.31 -16.24 24.70
C ILE A 147 -7.72 -16.96 23.49
N VAL A 148 -6.55 -16.49 23.07
CA VAL A 148 -5.76 -17.09 22.00
C VAL A 148 -4.69 -17.96 22.63
N TYR A 149 -4.60 -19.22 22.20
CA TYR A 149 -3.56 -20.13 22.65
C TYR A 149 -2.45 -20.26 21.58
N PRO A 150 -1.18 -20.47 21.97
CA PRO A 150 -0.07 -20.56 21.03
C PRO A 150 -0.28 -21.57 19.91
N ASN A 151 -0.81 -22.76 20.19
CA ASN A 151 -0.81 -23.85 19.20
C ASN A 151 -2.14 -24.02 18.44
N VAL A 152 -3.10 -23.11 18.63
CA VAL A 152 -4.46 -23.28 18.11
C VAL A 152 -4.89 -22.02 17.34
N PRO A 153 -5.21 -22.13 16.04
CA PRO A 153 -5.78 -21.00 15.33
C PRO A 153 -7.12 -20.63 15.96
N THR A 154 -7.28 -19.37 16.33
CA THR A 154 -8.43 -18.91 17.12
C THR A 154 -9.11 -17.74 16.42
N THR A 155 -10.43 -17.85 16.20
CA THR A 155 -11.26 -16.75 15.74
C THR A 155 -12.06 -16.19 16.90
N ILE A 156 -11.96 -14.88 17.12
CA ILE A 156 -12.66 -14.12 18.15
C ILE A 156 -13.58 -13.15 17.43
N VAL A 157 -14.88 -13.29 17.65
CA VAL A 157 -15.90 -12.47 16.99
C VAL A 157 -16.79 -11.86 18.05
N ARG A 158 -17.17 -10.60 17.85
CA ARG A 158 -18.22 -9.99 18.64
C ARG A 158 -19.56 -10.69 18.48
N ALA A 159 -20.41 -10.64 19.50
CA ALA A 159 -21.75 -11.20 19.45
C ALA A 159 -22.64 -10.59 18.35
N ASP A 160 -22.46 -9.31 18.04
CA ASP A 160 -23.14 -8.64 16.92
C ASP A 160 -22.49 -8.92 15.55
N ARG A 161 -21.36 -9.62 15.54
CA ARG A 161 -20.57 -9.99 14.36
C ARG A 161 -20.16 -8.80 13.48
N LEU A 162 -20.05 -7.61 14.07
CA LEU A 162 -19.60 -6.40 13.35
C LEU A 162 -18.09 -6.25 13.32
N ALA A 163 -17.37 -6.94 14.20
CA ALA A 163 -15.92 -7.00 14.18
C ALA A 163 -15.43 -8.34 14.73
N GLY A 164 -14.24 -8.74 14.28
CA GLY A 164 -13.58 -9.94 14.75
C GLY A 164 -12.15 -10.02 14.27
N THR A 165 -11.44 -11.02 14.77
CA THR A 165 -10.06 -11.31 14.41
C THR A 165 -9.84 -12.81 14.35
N THR A 166 -9.01 -13.24 13.40
CA THR A 166 -8.50 -14.62 13.32
C THR A 166 -6.99 -14.58 13.56
N VAL A 167 -6.57 -15.24 14.64
CA VAL A 167 -5.19 -15.34 15.07
C VAL A 167 -4.67 -16.72 14.68
N PRO A 168 -3.67 -16.83 13.77
CA PRO A 168 -3.15 -18.13 13.36
C PRO A 168 -2.39 -18.81 14.50
N ALA A 169 -2.22 -20.13 14.37
CA ALA A 169 -1.38 -20.87 15.30
C ALA A 169 0.07 -20.34 15.27
N ASN A 170 0.67 -20.26 16.45
CA ASN A 170 1.99 -19.75 16.78
C ASN A 170 2.13 -18.24 16.62
N ALA A 171 1.04 -17.48 16.48
CA ALA A 171 1.10 -16.02 16.50
C ALA A 171 1.43 -15.44 17.89
N VAL A 172 1.17 -16.19 18.97
CA VAL A 172 1.48 -15.84 20.36
C VAL A 172 2.32 -16.93 21.02
N SER A 173 3.22 -16.58 21.94
CA SER A 173 4.06 -17.54 22.68
C SER A 173 3.41 -18.09 23.95
N GLU A 174 2.41 -17.38 24.47
CA GLU A 174 1.68 -17.74 25.68
C GLU A 174 0.18 -17.45 25.50
N PRO A 175 -0.71 -18.06 26.31
CA PRO A 175 -2.14 -17.77 26.29
C PRO A 175 -2.39 -16.26 26.45
N THR A 176 -2.94 -15.64 25.40
CA THR A 176 -3.09 -14.18 25.32
C THR A 176 -4.57 -13.81 25.31
N VAL A 177 -4.97 -12.92 26.22
CA VAL A 177 -6.33 -12.37 26.26
C VAL A 177 -6.46 -11.31 25.17
N VAL A 178 -7.51 -11.39 24.37
CA VAL A 178 -7.85 -10.41 23.34
C VAL A 178 -9.19 -9.76 23.68
N ARG A 179 -9.25 -8.43 23.57
CA ARG A 179 -10.48 -7.63 23.74
C ARG A 179 -10.83 -6.94 22.44
N ILE A 180 -12.13 -6.86 22.13
CA ILE A 180 -12.68 -6.11 21.00
C ILE A 180 -13.77 -5.19 21.53
N THR A 181 -13.53 -3.89 21.50
CA THR A 181 -14.43 -2.86 22.07
C THR A 181 -14.81 -1.84 20.99
N PRO A 182 -16.11 -1.52 20.79
CA PRO A 182 -16.49 -0.41 19.93
C PRO A 182 -15.99 0.91 20.53
N ILE A 183 -15.52 1.82 19.68
CA ILE A 183 -15.11 3.16 20.08
C ILE A 183 -15.76 4.21 19.16
N ASP A 184 -15.99 5.39 19.69
CA ASP A 184 -16.58 6.51 18.94
C ASP A 184 -15.53 7.46 18.37
N THR A 185 -14.25 7.27 18.74
CA THR A 185 -13.14 8.13 18.31
C THR A 185 -12.57 7.62 16.99
N PRO A 186 -12.58 8.43 15.90
CA PRO A 186 -11.93 8.08 14.65
C PRO A 186 -10.42 7.91 14.80
N LEU A 187 -9.78 7.30 13.79
CA LEU A 187 -8.33 7.23 13.73
C LEU A 187 -7.73 8.64 13.53
N PRO A 188 -6.50 8.91 14.02
CA PRO A 188 -5.85 10.19 13.81
C PRO A 188 -5.29 10.29 12.38
N THR A 189 -6.17 10.50 11.39
CA THR A 189 -5.80 10.62 9.97
C THR A 189 -6.67 11.64 9.25
N ASP A 190 -6.09 12.26 8.22
CA ASP A 190 -6.78 13.16 7.28
C ASP A 190 -7.46 12.41 6.14
N LEU A 191 -7.30 11.08 6.04
CA LEU A 191 -8.04 10.26 5.07
C LEU A 191 -9.53 10.26 5.42
N THR A 192 -10.38 10.11 4.39
CA THR A 192 -11.82 9.98 4.59
C THR A 192 -12.10 8.67 5.32
N GLN A 193 -12.68 8.75 6.53
CA GLN A 193 -12.99 7.59 7.37
C GLN A 193 -14.48 7.29 7.34
N TYR A 194 -14.83 6.02 7.53
CA TYR A 194 -16.21 5.54 7.57
C TYR A 194 -16.58 5.11 9.00
N PRO A 195 -17.83 5.34 9.44
CA PRO A 195 -18.26 4.97 10.78
C PRO A 195 -18.09 3.48 11.09
N LEU A 196 -18.05 3.17 12.38
CA LEU A 196 -17.65 1.91 13.03
C LEU A 196 -16.14 1.80 13.23
N PHE A 197 -15.72 2.14 14.45
CA PHE A 197 -14.35 1.98 14.91
C PHE A 197 -14.31 0.98 16.05
N PHE A 198 -13.27 0.16 16.08
CA PHE A 198 -13.12 -0.88 17.09
C PHE A 198 -11.70 -0.84 17.62
N LYS A 199 -11.57 -0.88 18.94
CA LYS A 199 -10.30 -1.07 19.62
C LYS A 199 -10.10 -2.55 19.85
N PHE A 200 -9.04 -3.09 19.27
CA PHE A 200 -8.57 -4.43 19.60
C PHE A 200 -7.42 -4.26 20.59
N GLU A 201 -7.38 -5.08 21.63
CA GLU A 201 -6.33 -5.02 22.65
C GLU A 201 -5.91 -6.42 23.05
N THR A 202 -4.66 -6.54 23.47
CA THR A 202 -4.15 -7.71 24.19
C THR A 202 -4.03 -7.37 25.67
N GLY A 203 -4.21 -8.35 26.56
CA GLY A 203 -4.07 -8.13 28.02
C GLY A 203 -2.69 -7.60 28.41
N THR A 204 -1.66 -8.06 27.71
CA THR A 204 -0.29 -7.52 27.74
C THR A 204 0.06 -7.05 26.32
N PRO A 205 0.63 -5.85 26.12
CA PRO A 205 1.00 -5.38 24.79
C PRO A 205 1.90 -6.39 24.06
N THR A 206 1.33 -7.08 23.08
CA THR A 206 1.99 -8.18 22.39
C THR A 206 2.17 -7.83 20.91
N THR A 207 3.38 -8.03 20.39
CA THR A 207 3.61 -8.10 18.94
C THR A 207 3.45 -9.56 18.53
N PHE A 208 2.58 -9.81 17.56
CA PHE A 208 2.34 -11.16 17.07
C PHE A 208 3.52 -11.67 16.26
N GLN A 209 3.87 -12.95 16.43
CA GLN A 209 4.94 -13.61 15.68
C GLN A 209 4.54 -13.90 14.22
N GLN A 210 3.22 -13.89 13.95
CA GLN A 210 2.64 -14.04 12.63
C GLN A 210 1.56 -12.97 12.40
N PRO A 211 1.30 -12.55 11.15
CA PRO A 211 0.24 -11.61 10.84
C PRO A 211 -1.13 -12.15 11.30
N VAL A 212 -1.88 -11.30 12.00
CA VAL A 212 -3.23 -11.58 12.47
C VAL A 212 -4.24 -10.92 11.55
N LEU A 213 -5.30 -11.65 11.17
CA LEU A 213 -6.41 -11.11 10.42
C LEU A 213 -7.32 -10.30 11.36
N VAL A 214 -7.60 -9.06 11.00
CA VAL A 214 -8.61 -8.21 11.65
C VAL A 214 -9.64 -7.83 10.61
N ALA A 215 -10.92 -7.85 10.97
CA ALA A 215 -11.98 -7.45 10.06
C ALA A 215 -13.10 -6.72 10.79
N ILE A 216 -13.71 -5.76 10.07
CA ILE A 216 -14.86 -4.99 10.54
C ILE A 216 -15.92 -4.90 9.43
N CYS A 217 -17.18 -4.75 9.84
CA CYS A 217 -18.25 -4.31 8.97
C CYS A 217 -18.15 -2.80 8.73
N LEU A 218 -18.58 -2.36 7.55
CA LEU A 218 -18.75 -0.94 7.22
C LEU A 218 -20.20 -0.53 7.36
N GLN A 219 -20.44 0.64 7.94
CA GLN A 219 -21.75 1.27 7.97
C GLN A 219 -21.90 2.21 6.76
N GLY A 220 -22.74 1.85 5.79
CA GLY A 220 -23.01 2.73 4.64
C GLY A 220 -23.74 2.05 3.47
N ASN A 221 -24.28 2.89 2.57
CA ASN A 221 -24.99 2.46 1.36
C ASN A 221 -23.99 1.88 0.33
N PRO A 222 -24.23 0.68 -0.25
CA PRO A 222 -23.42 0.12 -1.33
C PRO A 222 -23.30 1.02 -2.57
N ALA A 223 -24.09 2.08 -2.73
CA ALA A 223 -23.92 3.10 -3.77
C ALA A 223 -22.62 3.92 -3.67
N LEU A 224 -21.85 3.75 -2.58
CA LEU A 224 -20.50 4.29 -2.41
C LEU A 224 -19.46 3.68 -3.39
N THR A 225 -19.79 2.68 -4.22
CA THR A 225 -18.81 1.80 -4.86
C THR A 225 -18.18 2.24 -6.18
N ALA A 226 -18.54 3.37 -6.79
CA ALA A 226 -17.86 3.84 -8.00
C ALA A 226 -16.65 4.72 -7.64
N GLY A 227 -15.48 4.09 -7.47
CA GLY A 227 -14.19 4.79 -7.36
C GLY A 227 -13.63 4.97 -5.95
N LEU A 228 -14.25 4.43 -4.91
CA LEU A 228 -13.62 4.29 -3.59
C LEU A 228 -12.64 3.13 -3.58
N ASP A 229 -11.55 3.27 -2.84
CA ASP A 229 -10.65 2.17 -2.54
C ASP A 229 -10.52 2.06 -1.02
N LEU A 230 -11.41 1.28 -0.43
CA LEU A 230 -11.49 1.15 1.01
C LEU A 230 -10.40 0.20 1.54
N ARG A 231 -9.74 0.61 2.61
CA ARG A 231 -8.74 -0.18 3.33
C ARG A 231 -9.00 -0.13 4.82
N LEU A 232 -8.72 -1.23 5.49
CA LEU A 232 -8.66 -1.24 6.94
C LEU A 232 -7.37 -0.55 7.35
N ALA A 233 -7.47 0.44 8.23
CA ALA A 233 -6.33 1.12 8.82
C ALA A 233 -6.33 0.93 10.33
N ARG A 234 -5.16 1.10 10.94
CA ARG A 234 -5.00 1.05 12.39
C ARG A 234 -4.20 2.21 12.92
N GLY A 235 -4.44 2.62 14.16
CA GLY A 235 -3.61 3.62 14.84
C GLY A 235 -2.25 3.04 15.24
N THR A 236 -1.17 3.82 15.13
CA THR A 236 0.19 3.42 15.53
C THR A 236 0.59 3.89 16.94
N GLY A 237 -0.32 4.57 17.65
CA GLY A 237 -0.15 4.98 19.06
C GLY A 237 0.49 6.34 19.29
N GLY A 238 0.95 7.05 18.24
CA GLY A 238 1.57 8.38 18.37
C GLY A 238 0.59 9.53 18.60
N GLY A 239 -0.70 9.34 18.29
CA GLY A 239 -1.77 10.32 18.50
C GLY A 239 -1.75 11.52 17.55
N ASN A 240 -0.73 11.68 16.70
CA ASN A 240 -0.69 12.75 15.71
C ASN A 240 -1.43 12.34 14.44
N VAL A 241 -1.92 13.33 13.71
CA VAL A 241 -2.52 13.11 12.39
C VAL A 241 -1.50 12.46 11.45
N GLY A 242 -1.90 11.35 10.81
CA GLY A 242 -1.01 10.53 9.97
C GLY A 242 -0.34 9.37 10.72
N ASP A 243 -0.53 9.25 12.05
CA ASP A 243 -0.02 8.12 12.84
C ASP A 243 -0.92 6.87 12.68
N ILE A 244 -1.26 6.54 11.42
CA ILE A 244 -1.98 5.33 11.05
C ILE A 244 -1.13 4.43 10.16
N GLU A 245 -1.50 3.16 10.11
CA GLU A 245 -0.95 2.16 9.20
C GLU A 245 -2.10 1.57 8.37
N ILE A 246 -1.97 1.64 7.04
CA ILE A 246 -2.89 0.99 6.10
C ILE A 246 -2.52 -0.49 6.04
N LEU A 247 -3.46 -1.37 6.34
CA LEU A 247 -3.19 -2.79 6.41
C LEU A 247 -3.18 -3.44 5.02
N PRO A 248 -2.40 -4.51 4.81
CA PRO A 248 -2.53 -5.38 3.66
C PRO A 248 -3.99 -5.84 3.50
N PHE A 249 -4.55 -5.60 2.31
CA PHE A 249 -5.96 -5.87 2.03
C PHE A 249 -6.26 -7.36 2.03
N VAL A 250 -7.31 -7.76 2.75
CA VAL A 250 -7.87 -9.10 2.66
C VAL A 250 -9.22 -8.98 1.96
N PRO A 251 -9.38 -9.59 0.76
CA PRO A 251 -10.60 -9.46 -0.02
C PRO A 251 -11.79 -10.08 0.70
N ASP A 252 -12.98 -9.61 0.35
CA ASP A 252 -14.20 -10.24 0.83
C ASP A 252 -14.27 -11.70 0.38
N GLY A 253 -14.50 -12.61 1.32
CA GLY A 253 -14.38 -14.04 1.07
C GLY A 253 -14.51 -14.89 2.33
N PRO A 254 -14.21 -16.20 2.23
CA PRO A 254 -14.39 -17.16 3.32
C PRO A 254 -13.65 -16.78 4.61
N ASP A 255 -12.52 -16.10 4.48
CA ASP A 255 -11.73 -15.64 5.63
C ASP A 255 -12.48 -14.60 6.48
N LEU A 256 -13.51 -13.94 5.93
CA LEU A 256 -14.34 -12.93 6.60
C LEU A 256 -15.76 -13.44 6.91
N ASP A 257 -16.07 -14.73 6.71
CA ASP A 257 -17.41 -15.30 6.94
C ASP A 257 -17.84 -15.32 8.42
N PHE A 258 -16.91 -15.02 9.32
CA PHE A 258 -17.22 -14.84 10.73
C PHE A 258 -17.98 -13.52 11.01
N LEU A 259 -17.97 -12.57 10.07
CA LEU A 259 -18.75 -11.33 10.16
C LEU A 259 -20.15 -11.47 9.57
N ASP A 260 -21.13 -10.79 10.17
CA ASP A 260 -22.49 -10.68 9.66
C ASP A 260 -22.90 -9.20 9.57
N CYS A 261 -22.67 -8.59 8.39
CA CYS A 261 -22.97 -7.19 8.16
C CYS A 261 -24.40 -6.93 7.65
N ALA A 262 -25.26 -7.96 7.58
CA ALA A 262 -26.59 -7.83 6.98
C ALA A 262 -27.55 -6.98 7.82
N GLY A 263 -27.40 -7.00 9.15
CA GLY A 263 -28.28 -6.28 10.08
C GLY A 263 -28.19 -4.75 10.02
N PHE A 264 -27.12 -4.20 9.42
CA PHE A 264 -26.87 -2.75 9.40
C PHE A 264 -27.49 -2.03 8.20
N GLN A 265 -27.93 -2.75 7.16
CA GLN A 265 -28.47 -2.14 5.95
C GLN A 265 -29.92 -1.64 6.10
N ASP A 266 -30.70 -2.21 7.03
CA ASP A 266 -32.14 -1.91 7.18
C ASP A 266 -32.42 -0.56 7.90
N VAL A 267 -31.45 0.02 8.63
CA VAL A 267 -31.67 1.26 9.40
C VAL A 267 -31.61 2.52 8.53
N LEU A 268 -30.98 2.47 7.35
CA LEU A 268 -30.79 3.64 6.49
C LEU A 268 -31.79 3.73 5.32
N LEU A 269 -32.57 2.68 5.05
CA LEU A 269 -33.55 2.65 3.95
C LEU A 269 -35.00 2.75 4.41
N SER A 270 -35.26 2.80 5.72
CA SER A 270 -36.59 3.12 6.21
C SER A 270 -36.75 4.64 6.20
N PRO A 271 -37.61 5.24 5.33
CA PRO A 271 -37.85 6.67 5.38
C PRO A 271 -38.38 7.00 6.78
N VAL A 272 -37.60 7.75 7.55
CA VAL A 272 -38.03 8.32 8.82
C VAL A 272 -39.14 9.32 8.48
N ASN A 273 -40.38 8.88 8.57
CA ASN A 273 -41.53 9.74 8.51
C ASN A 273 -41.59 10.46 9.87
N ILE A 274 -41.01 11.66 9.95
CA ILE A 274 -41.07 12.50 11.14
C ILE A 274 -42.50 13.04 11.25
N GLY A 275 -43.39 12.25 11.85
CA GLY A 275 -44.80 12.60 12.02
C GLY A 275 -45.48 11.71 13.06
N HIS A 276 -45.55 12.23 14.29
CA HIS A 276 -46.34 11.83 15.46
C HIS A 276 -45.78 10.80 16.46
N PRO A 277 -45.81 11.15 17.77
CA PRO A 277 -45.47 10.24 18.85
C PRO A 277 -46.71 9.47 19.30
N SER A 278 -46.67 8.17 19.11
CA SER A 278 -47.30 7.11 19.93
C SER A 278 -47.76 6.00 19.01
N GLN A 279 -46.99 4.92 18.87
CA GLN A 279 -47.48 3.54 18.86
C GLN A 279 -46.32 2.59 19.17
N THR A 280 -46.41 1.99 20.35
CA THR A 280 -45.92 0.66 20.68
C THR A 280 -46.35 -0.32 19.58
N VAL A 281 -45.49 -1.27 19.16
CA VAL A 281 -45.81 -2.69 18.84
C VAL A 281 -44.67 -3.37 18.04
N ILE A 282 -44.10 -4.42 18.67
CA ILE A 282 -43.80 -5.78 18.17
C ILE A 282 -43.30 -5.93 16.71
N GLY A 283 -42.06 -6.44 16.57
CA GLY A 283 -41.51 -6.94 15.30
C GLY A 283 -40.68 -8.21 15.49
N SER A 284 -41.33 -9.37 15.69
CA SER A 284 -40.68 -10.70 15.81
C SER A 284 -41.17 -11.72 14.78
N LEU A 285 -41.62 -11.29 13.59
CA LEU A 285 -42.16 -12.21 12.57
C LEU A 285 -41.49 -12.10 11.18
N GLY A 286 -40.26 -11.55 11.10
CA GLY A 286 -39.54 -11.38 9.84
C GLY A 286 -38.48 -12.45 9.51
N ALA A 287 -38.15 -13.37 10.43
CA ALA A 287 -37.03 -14.30 10.27
C ALA A 287 -37.40 -15.62 9.57
N SER A 288 -38.65 -16.08 9.69
CA SER A 288 -39.09 -17.38 9.18
C SER A 288 -39.48 -17.37 7.69
N LEU A 289 -39.95 -16.24 7.14
CA LEU A 289 -40.27 -16.10 5.72
C LEU A 289 -39.02 -15.98 4.81
N ARG A 290 -37.91 -15.44 5.32
CA ARG A 290 -36.65 -15.29 4.56
C ARG A 290 -35.95 -16.62 4.30
N GLN A 291 -36.15 -17.64 5.15
CA GLN A 291 -35.62 -18.99 4.91
C GLN A 291 -36.39 -19.75 3.83
N PHE A 292 -37.67 -19.39 3.58
CA PHE A 292 -38.48 -20.04 2.54
C PHE A 292 -38.14 -19.51 1.13
N ALA A 293 -37.86 -18.21 0.98
CA ALA A 293 -37.50 -17.61 -0.31
C ALA A 293 -36.13 -18.11 -0.87
N ARG A 294 -35.21 -18.57 -0.01
CA ARG A 294 -33.92 -19.15 -0.44
C ARG A 294 -34.03 -20.55 -1.07
N ARG A 295 -35.20 -21.19 -1.02
CA ARG A 295 -35.41 -22.55 -1.56
C ARG A 295 -36.09 -22.59 -2.94
N VAL A 296 -36.47 -21.45 -3.51
CA VAL A 296 -37.15 -21.40 -4.82
C VAL A 296 -36.29 -20.64 -5.85
N THR A 297 -35.35 -21.42 -6.42
CA THR A 297 -34.79 -21.35 -7.80
C THR A 297 -33.75 -20.27 -8.18
N PRO A 298 -32.48 -20.67 -8.49
CA PRO A 298 -31.46 -19.85 -9.17
C PRO A 298 -31.55 -19.79 -10.71
N ALA A 299 -32.60 -20.34 -11.35
CA ALA A 299 -32.56 -20.70 -12.77
C ALA A 299 -33.21 -19.71 -13.77
N MET A 300 -33.64 -18.52 -13.35
CA MET A 300 -34.35 -17.58 -14.25
C MET A 300 -33.69 -16.19 -14.41
N ALA A 301 -32.56 -15.92 -13.75
CA ALA A 301 -31.92 -14.60 -13.82
C ALA A 301 -30.96 -14.41 -15.03
N ASN A 302 -30.62 -15.48 -15.76
CA ASN A 302 -29.55 -15.45 -16.78
C ASN A 302 -30.01 -15.27 -18.23
N LEU A 303 -31.28 -14.96 -18.51
CA LEU A 303 -31.79 -15.02 -19.90
C LEU A 303 -32.06 -13.67 -20.59
N LEU A 304 -31.93 -12.49 -19.94
CA LEU A 304 -32.42 -11.25 -20.56
C LEU A 304 -31.59 -9.97 -20.39
N LEU A 305 -30.27 -10.00 -20.19
CA LEU A 305 -29.46 -8.78 -20.35
C LEU A 305 -28.10 -9.02 -21.03
N PRO A 306 -27.74 -8.20 -22.04
CA PRO A 306 -26.50 -8.35 -22.81
C PRO A 306 -25.27 -7.85 -22.05
N GLU A 307 -24.15 -8.51 -22.30
CA GLU A 307 -22.81 -8.17 -21.81
C GLU A 307 -22.40 -6.75 -22.21
N GLN A 308 -21.98 -5.91 -21.24
CA GLN A 308 -20.92 -4.92 -21.44
C GLN A 308 -20.15 -4.62 -20.14
N LEU A 309 -18.83 -4.86 -20.25
CA LEU A 309 -17.70 -4.11 -19.68
C LEU A 309 -17.44 -4.19 -18.17
N GLN A 310 -16.15 -4.33 -17.87
CA GLN A 310 -15.54 -4.72 -16.60
C GLN A 310 -15.66 -3.64 -15.49
N ALA A 311 -16.83 -3.51 -14.89
CA ALA A 311 -17.01 -2.74 -13.65
C ALA A 311 -17.99 -3.40 -12.64
N ALA A 312 -18.31 -4.68 -12.84
CA ALA A 312 -19.16 -5.44 -11.93
C ALA A 312 -18.31 -6.44 -11.15
N ASN A 313 -17.85 -6.06 -9.96
CA ASN A 313 -17.52 -7.03 -8.91
C ASN A 313 -17.74 -6.53 -7.47
N VAL A 314 -18.25 -5.30 -7.26
CA VAL A 314 -18.50 -4.79 -5.88
C VAL A 314 -19.97 -4.41 -5.64
N ALA A 315 -20.78 -4.21 -6.67
CA ALA A 315 -22.10 -3.58 -6.52
C ALA A 315 -23.32 -4.53 -6.45
N LEU A 316 -23.15 -5.86 -6.46
CA LEU A 316 -24.29 -6.81 -6.54
C LEU A 316 -24.36 -7.90 -5.47
N LEU A 317 -23.43 -7.95 -4.52
CA LEU A 317 -23.43 -8.96 -3.47
C LEU A 317 -23.28 -8.26 -2.11
N GLY A 318 -24.37 -8.16 -1.36
CA GLY A 318 -24.47 -7.42 -0.11
C GLY A 318 -23.55 -7.90 1.01
N CYS A 319 -22.28 -7.48 0.99
CA CYS A 319 -21.35 -7.58 2.11
C CYS A 319 -20.38 -6.39 2.09
N CYS A 320 -20.44 -5.54 3.12
CA CYS A 320 -19.46 -4.48 3.37
C CYS A 320 -18.46 -4.93 4.43
N ARG A 321 -17.82 -6.08 4.21
CA ARG A 321 -16.77 -6.62 5.10
C ARG A 321 -15.43 -6.08 4.63
N LEU A 322 -14.64 -5.56 5.56
CA LEU A 322 -13.30 -5.05 5.26
C LEU A 322 -12.28 -5.72 6.17
N GLY A 323 -11.37 -6.49 5.57
CA GLY A 323 -10.32 -7.21 6.28
C GLY A 323 -8.94 -6.59 6.05
N GLY A 324 -8.05 -6.80 7.02
CA GLY A 324 -6.62 -6.49 6.90
C GLY A 324 -5.76 -7.33 7.83
N GLN A 325 -4.47 -7.46 7.51
CA GLN A 325 -3.51 -8.19 8.35
C GLN A 325 -2.65 -7.25 9.19
N THR A 326 -2.35 -7.60 10.44
CA THR A 326 -1.56 -6.77 11.35
C THR A 326 -0.63 -7.57 12.25
N GLY A 327 0.51 -7.00 12.62
CA GLY A 327 1.43 -7.56 13.62
C GLY A 327 1.13 -7.14 15.07
N SER A 328 0.19 -6.21 15.29
CA SER A 328 -0.25 -5.82 16.65
C SER A 328 -1.64 -5.22 16.62
N PHE A 329 -2.31 -5.23 17.77
CA PHE A 329 -3.63 -4.60 17.91
C PHE A 329 -3.52 -3.12 18.31
N SER A 330 -4.52 -2.36 17.87
CA SER A 330 -4.73 -0.95 18.17
C SER A 330 -6.19 -0.57 17.83
N PRO A 331 -6.60 0.71 17.84
CA PRO A 331 -7.83 1.13 17.19
C PRO A 331 -7.78 0.87 15.67
N PHE A 332 -8.85 0.29 15.12
CA PHE A 332 -9.04 0.03 13.69
C PHE A 332 -10.27 0.77 13.18
N GLY A 333 -10.21 1.16 11.91
CA GLY A 333 -11.26 1.86 11.20
C GLY A 333 -11.05 1.79 9.69
N ALA A 334 -12.14 1.96 8.94
CA ALA A 334 -12.08 1.96 7.49
C ALA A 334 -11.75 3.34 6.94
N VAL A 335 -10.84 3.39 5.98
CA VAL A 335 -10.41 4.61 5.30
C VAL A 335 -10.49 4.43 3.78
N ASP A 336 -10.83 5.49 3.05
CA ASP A 336 -10.73 5.52 1.59
C ASP A 336 -9.36 6.04 1.18
N ILE A 337 -8.55 5.16 0.57
CA ILE A 337 -7.22 5.55 0.09
C ILE A 337 -7.27 6.25 -1.27
N ASN A 338 -8.36 6.12 -2.04
CA ASN A 338 -8.58 6.90 -3.26
C ASN A 338 -8.98 8.35 -2.98
N SER A 339 -9.31 8.67 -1.72
CA SER A 339 -9.45 10.06 -1.30
C SER A 339 -8.12 10.80 -1.43
N ALA A 340 -6.98 10.13 -1.49
CA ALA A 340 -5.69 10.80 -1.57
C ALA A 340 -5.33 11.17 -3.04
N ARG A 341 -4.94 12.42 -3.29
CA ARG A 341 -4.47 12.93 -4.60
C ARG A 341 -3.11 13.59 -4.48
N ILE A 342 -2.29 13.46 -5.51
CA ILE A 342 -1.01 14.13 -5.66
C ILE A 342 -1.10 15.14 -6.81
N GLU A 343 -0.68 16.38 -6.55
CA GLU A 343 -0.74 17.48 -7.52
C GLU A 343 0.60 18.24 -7.50
N ALA A 344 1.03 18.76 -8.65
CA ALA A 344 2.19 19.65 -8.68
C ALA A 344 1.86 20.99 -8.02
N VAL A 345 2.82 21.55 -7.29
CA VAL A 345 2.77 22.93 -6.81
C VAL A 345 3.83 23.73 -7.56
N GLY A 346 3.39 24.66 -8.39
CA GLY A 346 4.27 25.47 -9.21
C GLY A 346 4.64 24.80 -10.54
N PRO A 347 5.82 25.12 -11.12
CA PRO A 347 6.17 24.72 -12.48
C PRO A 347 6.39 23.20 -12.58
N THR A 348 5.85 22.62 -13.66
CA THR A 348 6.09 21.22 -14.05
C THR A 348 7.15 21.08 -15.14
N SER A 349 7.64 22.20 -15.67
CA SER A 349 8.67 22.23 -16.71
C SER A 349 9.84 23.10 -16.25
N PHE A 350 11.05 22.56 -16.36
CA PHE A 350 12.29 23.25 -16.01
C PHE A 350 13.22 23.31 -17.21
N SER A 351 14.09 24.31 -17.27
CA SER A 351 15.13 24.38 -18.29
C SER A 351 16.44 24.87 -17.70
N GLY A 352 17.55 24.40 -18.25
CA GLY A 352 18.87 24.75 -17.76
C GLY A 352 19.98 23.97 -18.45
N ALA A 353 21.22 24.40 -18.21
CA ALA A 353 22.37 23.57 -18.54
C ALA A 353 22.40 22.32 -17.64
N PRO A 354 23.04 21.23 -18.05
CA PRO A 354 23.21 20.06 -17.20
C PRO A 354 23.86 20.41 -15.85
N GLY A 355 23.39 19.79 -14.76
CA GLY A 355 23.82 20.15 -13.40
C GLY A 355 23.04 21.32 -12.78
N THR A 356 22.21 22.01 -13.56
CA THR A 356 21.24 22.99 -13.02
C THR A 356 20.29 22.28 -12.07
N THR A 357 20.01 22.88 -10.92
CA THR A 357 19.07 22.32 -9.93
C THR A 357 17.69 22.96 -10.09
N ALA A 358 16.66 22.12 -10.06
CA ALA A 358 15.26 22.48 -9.98
C ALA A 358 14.65 21.95 -8.67
N THR A 359 13.58 22.59 -8.20
CA THR A 359 12.86 22.18 -6.98
C THR A 359 11.43 21.78 -7.33
N PRO A 360 11.21 20.56 -7.87
CA PRO A 360 9.87 20.01 -8.02
C PRO A 360 9.18 19.94 -6.67
N THR A 361 8.00 20.53 -6.60
CA THR A 361 7.14 20.51 -5.41
C THR A 361 5.83 19.82 -5.76
N VAL A 362 5.39 18.93 -4.89
CA VAL A 362 4.06 18.33 -4.97
C VAL A 362 3.30 18.57 -3.69
N LYS A 363 1.97 18.53 -3.78
CA LYS A 363 1.04 18.58 -2.66
C LYS A 363 0.19 17.32 -2.68
N LEU A 364 0.13 16.67 -1.54
CA LEU A 364 -0.66 15.49 -1.29
C LEU A 364 -1.89 15.93 -0.51
N THR A 365 -3.09 15.63 -1.00
CA THR A 365 -4.33 16.15 -0.43
C THR A 365 -5.44 15.11 -0.42
N ASN A 366 -6.35 15.24 0.52
CA ASN A 366 -7.62 14.52 0.49
C ASN A 366 -8.56 15.21 -0.52
N ARG A 367 -9.06 14.47 -1.51
CA ARG A 367 -9.98 14.85 -2.60
C ARG A 367 -11.32 15.33 -2.07
N THR A 368 -11.83 14.69 -1.03
CA THR A 368 -13.12 15.02 -0.42
C THR A 368 -13.02 16.32 0.37
N SER A 369 -11.99 16.45 1.19
CA SER A 369 -11.90 17.55 2.16
C SER A 369 -11.05 18.73 1.66
N GLY A 370 -10.18 18.51 0.67
CA GLY A 370 -9.23 19.49 0.14
C GLY A 370 -7.97 19.67 1.01
N TRP A 371 -7.92 19.08 2.19
CA TRP A 371 -6.84 19.24 3.16
C TRP A 371 -5.58 18.49 2.74
N GLY A 372 -4.42 19.06 3.08
CA GLY A 372 -3.13 18.42 2.85
C GLY A 372 -2.93 17.19 3.73
N LEU A 373 -2.54 16.06 3.14
CA LEU A 373 -2.20 14.84 3.87
C LEU A 373 -0.81 15.00 4.49
N ARG A 374 -0.71 14.93 5.81
CA ARG A 374 0.50 15.21 6.59
C ARG A 374 1.22 13.91 7.01
N GLY A 375 2.55 13.94 7.00
CA GLY A 375 3.36 12.79 7.42
C GLY A 375 3.27 11.59 6.48
N GLU A 376 2.84 11.80 5.24
CA GLU A 376 2.75 10.79 4.19
C GLU A 376 4.01 10.79 3.31
N THR A 377 4.30 9.66 2.68
CA THR A 377 5.53 9.48 1.93
C THR A 377 5.34 9.86 0.46
N VAL A 378 6.27 10.63 -0.13
CA VAL A 378 6.35 10.90 -1.56
C VAL A 378 7.68 10.41 -2.09
N LYS A 379 7.64 9.60 -3.16
CA LYS A 379 8.82 9.10 -3.85
C LYS A 379 9.05 9.86 -5.15
N PHE A 380 10.27 10.32 -5.37
CA PHE A 380 10.71 10.96 -6.61
C PHE A 380 11.65 10.01 -7.37
N LEU A 381 11.42 9.86 -8.67
CA LEU A 381 12.22 9.00 -9.54
C LEU A 381 12.52 9.71 -10.86
N VAL A 382 13.80 9.81 -11.20
CA VAL A 382 14.21 10.25 -12.54
C VAL A 382 13.97 9.10 -13.51
N THR A 383 13.10 9.29 -14.47
CA THR A 383 12.67 8.25 -15.43
C THR A 383 13.35 8.38 -16.79
N SER A 384 13.87 9.56 -17.14
CA SER A 384 14.66 9.78 -18.37
C SER A 384 15.55 11.03 -18.28
N GLY A 385 16.40 11.26 -19.29
CA GLY A 385 17.30 12.43 -19.42
C GLY A 385 18.56 12.41 -18.57
N GLY A 386 18.65 11.47 -17.63
CA GLY A 386 19.75 11.36 -16.66
C GLY A 386 19.62 12.38 -15.53
N GLY A 387 20.73 12.62 -14.83
CA GLY A 387 20.76 13.47 -13.64
C GLY A 387 20.43 12.70 -12.36
N SER A 388 20.06 13.42 -11.31
CA SER A 388 19.81 12.83 -9.98
C SER A 388 18.74 13.61 -9.23
N VAL A 389 18.01 12.94 -8.34
CA VAL A 389 17.05 13.58 -7.43
C VAL A 389 17.39 13.23 -5.98
N ALA A 390 17.35 14.22 -5.10
CA ALA A 390 17.61 14.04 -3.68
C ALA A 390 16.69 14.93 -2.81
N PRO A 391 16.12 14.39 -1.71
CA PRO A 391 16.09 12.96 -1.39
C PRO A 391 15.14 12.20 -2.33
N LEU A 392 15.35 10.89 -2.50
CA LEU A 392 14.47 10.02 -3.31
C LEU A 392 13.08 9.84 -2.68
N THR A 393 13.00 9.99 -1.35
CA THR A 393 11.80 9.82 -0.56
C THR A 393 11.68 10.98 0.42
N VAL A 394 10.53 11.63 0.46
CA VAL A 394 10.24 12.81 1.29
C VAL A 394 8.95 12.57 2.06
N GLN A 395 8.91 12.93 3.34
CA GLN A 395 7.66 12.97 4.10
C GLN A 395 6.96 14.32 3.88
N THR A 396 5.65 14.33 3.68
CA THR A 396 4.89 15.58 3.60
C THR A 396 4.97 16.33 4.92
N ALA A 397 5.10 17.66 4.83
CA ALA A 397 5.33 18.49 6.01
C ALA A 397 4.25 18.30 7.09
N GLN A 398 4.69 18.00 8.31
CA GLN A 398 3.85 17.85 9.51
C GLN A 398 3.12 19.15 9.89
N SER A 399 3.70 20.30 9.57
CA SER A 399 3.22 21.63 9.97
C SER A 399 2.54 22.42 8.84
N GLY A 400 1.96 21.78 7.81
CA GLY A 400 1.44 22.52 6.65
C GLY A 400 0.46 21.78 5.74
N ASP A 401 0.44 22.23 4.48
CA ASP A 401 -0.48 21.88 3.40
C ASP A 401 -0.27 20.48 2.78
N GLY A 402 0.49 19.58 3.42
CA GLY A 402 0.79 18.26 2.84
C GLY A 402 1.75 18.32 1.65
N GLN A 403 2.67 19.30 1.63
CA GLN A 403 3.66 19.44 0.56
C GLN A 403 4.90 18.58 0.78
N ALA A 404 5.48 18.09 -0.31
CA ALA A 404 6.77 17.43 -0.37
C ALA A 404 7.62 18.01 -1.51
N GLN A 405 8.92 18.17 -1.27
CA GLN A 405 9.87 18.78 -2.21
C GLN A 405 11.13 17.94 -2.31
N ALA A 406 11.66 17.85 -3.52
CA ALA A 406 12.98 17.29 -3.77
C ALA A 406 13.80 18.25 -4.62
N THR A 407 15.12 18.10 -4.59
CA THR A 407 16.03 18.79 -5.49
C THR A 407 16.34 17.87 -6.67
N TRP A 408 15.94 18.27 -7.87
CA TRP A 408 16.25 17.58 -9.11
C TRP A 408 17.42 18.26 -9.82
N THR A 409 18.54 17.55 -9.94
CA THR A 409 19.69 17.99 -10.74
C THR A 409 19.49 17.49 -12.17
N LEU A 410 19.35 18.44 -13.11
CA LEU A 410 19.05 18.13 -14.51
C LEU A 410 20.19 17.36 -15.18
N GLY A 411 19.82 16.35 -15.97
CA GLY A 411 20.74 15.52 -16.72
C GLY A 411 21.26 16.16 -18.01
N ALA A 412 21.93 15.36 -18.83
CA ALA A 412 22.55 15.79 -20.09
C ALA A 412 21.56 15.93 -21.25
N ALA A 413 20.39 15.30 -21.12
CA ALA A 413 19.35 15.29 -22.13
C ALA A 413 18.03 15.69 -21.50
N ASN A 414 17.05 16.02 -22.35
CA ASN A 414 15.68 16.26 -21.91
C ASN A 414 15.21 15.08 -21.07
N GLY A 415 14.75 15.37 -19.87
CA GLY A 415 14.47 14.36 -18.87
C GLY A 415 13.09 14.47 -18.28
N THR A 416 12.64 13.36 -17.72
CA THR A 416 11.39 13.27 -16.96
C THR A 416 11.70 12.85 -15.54
N LEU A 417 11.05 13.51 -14.59
CA LEU A 417 11.03 13.13 -13.18
C LEU A 417 9.58 12.82 -12.82
N THR A 418 9.36 11.70 -12.15
CA THR A 418 8.03 11.28 -11.70
C THR A 418 7.98 11.33 -10.17
N ALA A 419 6.92 11.93 -9.62
CA ALA A 419 6.61 11.93 -8.20
C ALA A 419 5.35 11.08 -7.94
N THR A 420 5.44 10.18 -6.96
CA THR A 420 4.37 9.25 -6.59
C THR A 420 4.11 9.31 -5.09
N GLY A 421 2.85 9.45 -4.69
CA GLY A 421 2.45 9.34 -3.28
C GLY A 421 2.42 7.87 -2.84
N LEU A 422 2.91 7.60 -1.64
CA LEU A 422 2.90 6.29 -0.97
C LEU A 422 2.23 6.47 0.40
N LEU A 423 1.08 5.82 0.62
CA LEU A 423 0.34 5.96 1.88
C LEU A 423 0.94 5.05 2.94
N GLY A 424 1.07 5.60 4.14
CA GLY A 424 1.62 4.88 5.28
C GLY A 424 3.14 4.95 5.33
N ARG A 425 3.67 4.83 6.54
CA ARG A 425 5.11 4.77 6.76
C ARG A 425 5.63 3.42 6.26
N GLU A 426 6.66 3.41 5.42
CA GLU A 426 7.59 2.28 5.37
C GLU A 426 8.25 2.18 6.76
N ARG A 427 7.60 1.52 7.72
CA ARG A 427 8.38 0.94 8.81
C ARG A 427 9.13 -0.22 8.18
N ALA A 428 10.46 -0.15 8.24
CA ALA A 428 11.28 -1.34 8.06
C ALA A 428 10.66 -2.43 8.92
N ALA A 429 10.04 -3.43 8.28
CA ALA A 429 9.54 -4.57 8.99
C ALA A 429 10.70 -5.11 9.84
N PRO A 430 10.48 -5.47 11.13
CA PRO A 430 11.48 -6.24 11.84
C PRO A 430 11.86 -7.43 10.96
N PRO A 431 13.14 -7.86 10.94
CA PRO A 431 13.64 -8.86 10.00
C PRO A 431 13.02 -10.22 10.31
N LEU A 432 11.79 -10.42 9.85
CA LEU A 432 11.13 -11.71 9.80
C LEU A 432 11.26 -12.16 8.36
N ALA A 433 12.18 -13.09 8.15
CA ALA A 433 12.30 -13.81 6.91
C ALA A 433 11.06 -14.66 6.72
N ILE A 434 10.08 -14.20 5.93
CA ILE A 434 9.25 -14.96 4.97
C ILE A 434 8.47 -13.91 4.13
N ALA A 435 8.58 -14.02 2.80
CA ALA A 435 7.75 -13.46 1.73
C ALA A 435 7.38 -11.96 1.74
N GLN A 436 7.92 -11.23 0.76
CA GLN A 436 7.47 -9.93 0.23
C GLN A 436 6.91 -8.94 1.27
N VAL A 437 7.76 -8.06 1.79
CA VAL A 437 7.30 -6.81 2.42
C VAL A 437 6.34 -6.13 1.44
N PRO A 438 5.07 -5.90 1.82
CA PRO A 438 4.12 -5.23 0.94
C PRO A 438 4.69 -3.86 0.58
N ILE A 439 4.91 -3.64 -0.71
CA ILE A 439 5.22 -2.31 -1.22
C ILE A 439 3.99 -1.44 -0.87
N PRO A 440 4.14 -0.29 -0.20
CA PRO A 440 3.03 0.61 0.03
C PRO A 440 2.32 0.88 -1.28
N ALA A 441 0.99 0.75 -1.30
CA ALA A 441 0.23 0.97 -2.52
C ALA A 441 0.48 2.42 -2.99
N ALA A 442 1.01 2.55 -4.20
CA ALA A 442 1.08 3.84 -4.89
C ALA A 442 -0.35 4.33 -5.15
N TYR A 443 -0.60 5.61 -4.90
CA TYR A 443 -1.92 6.19 -5.08
C TYR A 443 -1.87 7.50 -5.85
N GLY A 444 -3.00 7.80 -6.49
CA GLY A 444 -3.12 8.92 -7.43
C GLY A 444 -2.34 8.71 -8.72
N ASN A 445 -2.62 9.54 -9.72
CA ASN A 445 -1.81 9.55 -10.94
C ASN A 445 -0.46 10.19 -10.61
N PRO A 446 0.67 9.54 -10.97
CA PRO A 446 1.98 10.14 -10.75
C PRO A 446 2.09 11.52 -11.40
N VAL A 447 2.68 12.47 -10.68
CA VAL A 447 2.97 13.80 -11.23
C VAL A 447 4.27 13.72 -12.03
N THR A 448 4.24 14.17 -13.27
CA THR A 448 5.43 14.19 -14.14
C THR A 448 5.95 15.61 -14.29
N PHE A 449 7.23 15.80 -14.01
CA PHE A 449 8.00 17.00 -14.31
C PHE A 449 8.88 16.74 -15.53
N THR A 450 9.05 17.76 -16.37
CA THR A 450 9.90 17.69 -17.56
C THR A 450 11.06 18.66 -17.45
N SER A 451 12.16 18.33 -18.12
CA SER A 451 13.30 19.23 -18.28
C SER A 451 13.69 19.37 -19.74
N THR A 452 14.05 20.58 -20.12
CA THR A 452 14.70 20.87 -21.41
C THR A 452 16.12 21.31 -21.14
N VAL A 453 17.08 20.58 -21.70
CA VAL A 453 18.49 20.95 -21.59
C VAL A 453 18.81 21.93 -22.70
N ALA A 454 19.37 23.09 -22.37
CA ALA A 454 19.84 24.03 -23.38
C ALA A 454 21.01 23.41 -24.15
N ASP A 455 20.98 23.48 -25.49
CA ASP A 455 22.03 22.92 -26.33
C ASP A 455 23.41 23.51 -25.94
N PRO A 456 24.41 22.67 -25.58
CA PRO A 456 25.80 23.07 -25.33
C PRO A 456 26.40 24.04 -26.34
N LEU A 457 25.96 23.92 -27.58
CA LEU A 457 26.26 24.78 -28.72
C LEU A 457 24.99 24.84 -29.56
N GLY A 458 24.35 25.99 -29.68
CA GLY A 458 23.21 26.18 -30.59
C GLY A 458 23.63 26.69 -31.97
N TYR A 459 22.75 26.56 -32.96
CA TYR A 459 22.89 27.29 -34.23
C TYR A 459 22.97 28.80 -33.96
N GLY A 460 23.71 29.53 -34.79
CA GLY A 460 23.92 30.98 -34.62
C GLY A 460 24.90 31.35 -33.51
N ALA A 461 25.63 30.38 -32.94
CA ALA A 461 26.51 30.66 -31.81
C ALA A 461 27.71 31.55 -32.20
N GLY A 462 28.05 32.53 -31.34
CA GLY A 462 29.17 33.47 -31.51
C GLY A 462 30.44 33.12 -30.75
N GLY A 463 31.64 33.43 -31.24
CA GLY A 463 32.91 33.05 -30.60
C GLY A 463 33.64 31.87 -31.24
N TRP A 464 33.35 31.60 -32.51
CA TRP A 464 34.14 30.66 -33.32
C TRP A 464 35.48 31.29 -33.69
N LYS A 465 36.58 30.55 -33.52
CA LYS A 465 37.84 30.89 -34.19
C LYS A 465 37.77 30.39 -35.63
N HIS A 466 38.19 31.18 -36.62
CA HIS A 466 38.09 30.75 -38.02
C HIS A 466 39.18 31.30 -38.95
N GLY A 467 39.29 30.70 -40.13
CA GLY A 467 40.11 31.13 -41.26
C GLY A 467 39.50 30.67 -42.58
N VAL A 468 39.70 31.45 -43.64
CA VAL A 468 39.26 31.12 -45.00
C VAL A 468 40.50 30.88 -45.87
N PHE A 469 40.53 29.78 -46.62
CA PHE A 469 41.70 29.29 -47.34
C PHE A 469 41.37 28.96 -48.80
N THR A 470 42.37 29.09 -49.67
CA THR A 470 42.23 28.83 -51.12
C THR A 470 42.61 27.41 -51.51
N SER A 471 43.09 26.58 -50.57
CA SER A 471 43.46 25.18 -50.82
C SER A 471 43.09 24.27 -49.65
N GLU A 472 42.79 23.00 -49.98
CA GLU A 472 42.46 21.95 -49.01
C GLU A 472 43.59 21.74 -48.00
N ALA A 473 44.83 21.64 -48.49
CA ALA A 473 45.99 21.38 -47.65
C ALA A 473 46.18 22.45 -46.58
N ALA A 474 45.94 23.73 -46.91
CA ALA A 474 46.04 24.82 -45.95
C ALA A 474 44.93 24.77 -44.90
N ALA A 475 43.69 24.48 -45.32
CA ALA A 475 42.56 24.33 -44.39
C ALA A 475 42.73 23.13 -43.45
N LEU A 476 43.17 21.98 -43.98
CA LEU A 476 43.46 20.79 -43.16
C LEU A 476 44.64 21.02 -42.21
N ALA A 477 45.69 21.72 -42.64
CA ALA A 477 46.79 22.11 -41.77
C ALA A 477 46.31 23.02 -40.63
N ALA A 478 45.43 23.99 -40.92
CA ALA A 478 44.84 24.85 -39.90
C ALA A 478 43.92 24.09 -38.93
N ALA A 479 43.21 23.07 -39.41
CA ALA A 479 42.37 22.20 -38.55
C ALA A 479 43.19 21.36 -37.57
N GLY A 480 44.45 21.05 -37.90
CA GLY A 480 45.40 20.41 -36.98
C GLY A 480 45.90 21.33 -35.84
N ASN A 481 45.74 22.66 -36.00
CA ASN A 481 46.09 23.64 -34.97
C ASN A 481 45.06 24.78 -34.92
N PRO A 482 43.82 24.51 -34.50
CA PRO A 482 42.74 25.50 -34.56
C PRO A 482 42.96 26.69 -33.61
N ALA A 483 43.87 26.57 -32.65
CA ALA A 483 44.18 27.65 -31.71
C ALA A 483 44.80 28.87 -32.40
N THR A 484 45.48 28.68 -33.53
CA THR A 484 46.17 29.72 -34.32
C THR A 484 45.31 30.33 -35.42
N LEU A 485 44.03 29.97 -35.53
CA LEU A 485 43.12 30.58 -36.49
C LEU A 485 43.03 32.10 -36.22
N PRO A 486 43.19 32.94 -37.26
CA PRO A 486 43.48 34.36 -37.09
C PRO A 486 42.28 35.21 -36.67
N ASN A 487 41.06 34.72 -36.91
CA ASN A 487 39.84 35.51 -36.76
C ASN A 487 38.88 34.89 -35.74
N THR A 488 37.99 35.73 -35.21
CA THR A 488 36.84 35.31 -34.39
C THR A 488 35.54 35.81 -35.00
N GLY A 489 34.51 34.98 -35.03
CA GLY A 489 33.22 35.32 -35.62
C GLY A 489 32.04 34.56 -35.02
N SER A 490 30.86 34.82 -35.55
CA SER A 490 29.62 34.12 -35.21
C SER A 490 29.09 33.31 -36.38
N ALA A 491 28.56 32.13 -36.09
CA ALA A 491 27.76 31.42 -37.07
C ALA A 491 26.39 32.12 -37.22
N PRO A 492 25.66 31.95 -38.34
CA PRO A 492 26.07 31.19 -39.52
C PRO A 492 27.19 31.91 -40.30
N PHE A 493 28.09 31.11 -40.86
CA PHE A 493 29.11 31.53 -41.82
C PHE A 493 28.56 31.36 -43.23
N GLY A 494 28.90 32.24 -44.16
CA GLY A 494 28.47 32.04 -45.55
C GLY A 494 28.66 33.25 -46.45
N SER A 495 28.02 33.21 -47.61
CA SER A 495 27.95 34.33 -48.54
C SER A 495 26.53 34.87 -48.64
N GLU A 496 26.40 36.19 -48.80
CA GLU A 496 25.15 36.87 -49.13
C GLU A 496 24.74 36.54 -50.58
N ASN A 497 24.27 35.33 -50.84
CA ASN A 497 23.71 34.96 -52.14
C ASN A 497 22.36 34.24 -51.94
N ALA A 498 21.32 34.74 -52.61
CA ALA A 498 19.92 34.57 -52.19
C ALA A 498 19.23 33.27 -52.65
N GLY A 499 19.98 32.23 -53.01
CA GLY A 499 19.41 30.98 -53.54
C GLY A 499 18.78 30.07 -52.48
N CYS A 500 19.26 30.14 -51.24
CA CYS A 500 18.89 29.20 -50.19
C CYS A 500 18.28 29.90 -48.96
N THR A 501 17.26 29.28 -48.36
CA THR A 501 16.51 29.86 -47.24
C THR A 501 17.40 30.24 -46.06
N LEU A 502 18.34 29.38 -45.66
CA LEU A 502 19.24 29.69 -44.53
C LEU A 502 20.24 30.81 -44.84
N ASN A 503 20.71 30.95 -46.09
CA ASN A 503 21.53 32.09 -46.51
C ASN A 503 20.73 33.40 -46.46
N SER A 504 19.46 33.36 -46.87
CA SER A 504 18.56 34.53 -46.85
C SER A 504 18.11 34.94 -45.44
N ALA A 505 18.18 34.02 -44.47
CA ALA A 505 17.85 34.31 -43.07
C ALA A 505 18.92 35.18 -42.37
N GLY A 506 20.08 35.37 -43.01
CA GLY A 506 21.17 36.21 -42.55
C GLY A 506 22.45 35.41 -42.34
N ILE A 507 23.58 36.01 -42.73
CA ILE A 507 24.92 35.51 -42.46
C ILE A 507 25.57 36.41 -41.41
N ALA A 508 26.16 35.81 -40.38
CA ALA A 508 26.83 36.56 -39.33
C ALA A 508 28.33 36.75 -39.61
N THR A 509 28.97 35.78 -40.28
CA THR A 509 30.39 35.88 -40.68
C THR A 509 30.58 35.50 -42.15
N GLN A 510 31.27 36.36 -42.89
CA GLN A 510 31.48 36.13 -44.32
C GLN A 510 32.44 34.95 -44.58
N TRP A 511 32.03 34.05 -45.48
CA TRP A 511 32.82 32.98 -46.05
C TRP A 511 32.67 33.05 -47.57
N ALA A 512 33.75 33.37 -48.27
CA ALA A 512 33.69 33.55 -49.73
C ALA A 512 33.39 32.22 -50.45
N PRO A 513 32.57 32.21 -51.52
CA PRO A 513 32.35 31.02 -52.31
C PRO A 513 33.63 30.49 -52.98
N ASN A 514 33.65 29.21 -53.36
CA ASN A 514 34.79 28.49 -53.95
C ASN A 514 36.06 28.53 -53.08
N THR A 515 35.89 28.55 -51.77
CA THR A 515 37.00 28.51 -50.80
C THR A 515 36.76 27.47 -49.71
N TRP A 516 37.74 27.33 -48.84
CA TRP A 516 37.69 26.43 -47.68
C TRP A 516 37.54 27.25 -46.41
N LEU A 517 36.66 26.81 -45.51
CA LEU A 517 36.53 27.36 -44.16
C LEU A 517 37.15 26.38 -43.17
N THR A 518 37.96 26.86 -42.24
CA THR A 518 38.24 26.13 -41.00
C THR A 518 37.69 26.94 -39.84
N ALA A 519 36.81 26.32 -39.04
CA ALA A 519 36.19 26.96 -37.89
C ALA A 519 36.32 26.04 -36.67
N SER A 520 36.60 26.60 -35.50
CA SER A 520 36.77 25.86 -34.26
C SER A 520 36.13 26.56 -33.08
N ARG A 521 35.56 25.79 -32.17
CA ARG A 521 34.88 26.30 -30.99
C ARG A 521 34.91 25.33 -29.83
N THR A 522 34.99 25.86 -28.62
CA THR A 522 34.75 25.07 -27.40
C THR A 522 33.26 24.99 -27.06
N PHE A 523 32.79 23.81 -26.68
CA PHE A 523 31.45 23.57 -26.16
C PHE A 523 31.53 22.72 -24.90
N THR A 524 30.51 22.81 -24.05
CA THR A 524 30.50 22.11 -22.76
C THR A 524 29.40 21.07 -22.72
N ILE A 525 29.74 19.79 -22.57
CA ILE A 525 28.75 18.73 -22.29
C ILE A 525 28.64 18.48 -20.79
N ALA A 526 27.53 17.85 -20.39
CA ALA A 526 27.29 17.50 -19.00
C ALA A 526 28.39 16.59 -18.43
N ALA A 527 28.67 16.74 -17.13
CA ALA A 527 29.38 15.70 -16.41
C ALA A 527 28.58 14.38 -16.49
N GLY A 528 29.25 13.30 -16.87
CA GLY A 528 28.62 11.98 -17.06
C GLY A 528 28.16 11.66 -18.49
N SER A 529 28.16 12.64 -19.40
CA SER A 529 28.10 12.34 -20.84
C SER A 529 29.40 11.71 -21.29
N ASN A 530 29.33 10.64 -22.06
CA ASN A 530 30.49 9.98 -22.70
C ASN A 530 30.49 10.18 -24.23
N ALA A 531 29.51 10.90 -24.75
CA ALA A 531 29.37 11.19 -26.16
C ALA A 531 28.73 12.56 -26.42
N ALA A 532 28.84 13.04 -27.66
CA ALA A 532 28.12 14.21 -28.16
C ALA A 532 27.60 13.95 -29.58
N TYR A 533 26.39 14.43 -29.85
CA TYR A 533 25.85 14.51 -31.20
C TYR A 533 26.07 15.92 -31.74
N LEU A 534 26.68 16.02 -32.92
CA LEU A 534 26.93 17.29 -33.60
C LEU A 534 26.02 17.34 -34.81
N TYR A 535 25.23 18.40 -34.92
CA TYR A 535 24.40 18.64 -36.08
C TYR A 535 24.98 19.78 -36.89
N VAL A 536 25.17 19.57 -38.19
CA VAL A 536 25.79 20.54 -39.08
C VAL A 536 24.87 20.84 -40.26
N ALA A 537 24.69 22.13 -40.51
CA ALA A 537 24.13 22.68 -41.74
C ALA A 537 25.28 23.23 -42.58
N ILE A 538 25.48 22.70 -43.78
CA ILE A 538 26.62 23.06 -44.64
C ILE A 538 26.20 23.17 -46.11
N ASP A 539 26.83 24.07 -46.84
CA ASP A 539 26.84 24.14 -48.31
C ASP A 539 28.29 24.46 -48.76
N ASN A 540 29.09 23.53 -49.31
CA ASN A 540 28.79 22.14 -49.68
C ASN A 540 29.38 21.12 -48.68
N ASP A 541 30.65 20.79 -48.77
CA ASP A 541 31.18 19.58 -48.12
C ASP A 541 31.72 19.87 -46.71
N VAL A 542 31.68 18.87 -45.82
CA VAL A 542 32.16 19.04 -44.44
C VAL A 542 33.01 17.87 -43.94
N ARG A 543 34.02 18.22 -43.14
CA ARG A 543 34.80 17.30 -42.31
C ARG A 543 34.83 17.82 -40.88
N VAL A 544 34.69 16.93 -39.90
CA VAL A 544 34.42 17.27 -38.49
C VAL A 544 35.39 16.56 -37.56
N TRP A 545 35.95 17.30 -36.62
CA TRP A 545 36.78 16.79 -35.53
C TRP A 545 36.21 17.19 -34.18
N VAL A 546 36.40 16.33 -33.18
CA VAL A 546 36.19 16.65 -31.77
C VAL A 546 37.45 16.31 -30.98
N ASN A 547 37.98 17.28 -30.24
CA ASN A 547 39.24 17.16 -29.49
C ASN A 547 40.41 16.63 -30.35
N GLY A 548 40.45 17.04 -31.63
CA GLY A 548 41.46 16.60 -32.61
C GLY A 548 41.22 15.22 -33.23
N ALA A 549 40.23 14.44 -32.76
CA ALA A 549 39.84 13.18 -33.38
C ALA A 549 38.84 13.42 -34.53
N ASP A 550 39.10 12.86 -35.71
CA ASP A 550 38.21 12.96 -36.87
C ASP A 550 36.97 12.08 -36.67
N VAL A 551 35.79 12.68 -36.61
CA VAL A 551 34.50 11.99 -36.42
C VAL A 551 33.68 11.94 -37.70
N THR A 552 34.24 12.33 -38.85
CA THR A 552 33.51 12.44 -40.12
C THR A 552 32.93 11.11 -40.58
N ALA A 553 33.62 10.00 -40.33
CA ALA A 553 33.14 8.65 -40.65
C ALA A 553 31.87 8.24 -39.87
N THR A 554 31.52 8.95 -38.79
CA THR A 554 30.32 8.70 -37.98
C THR A 554 29.09 9.44 -38.49
N ALA A 555 29.22 10.20 -39.58
CA ALA A 555 28.15 11.00 -40.14
C ALA A 555 26.93 10.15 -40.51
N GLN A 556 25.76 10.69 -40.22
CA GLN A 556 24.46 10.18 -40.64
C GLN A 556 23.71 11.35 -41.28
N ARG A 557 23.12 11.13 -42.46
CA ARG A 557 22.21 12.10 -43.06
C ARG A 557 20.79 11.83 -42.56
N LEU A 558 20.16 12.83 -41.95
CA LEU A 558 18.82 12.66 -41.36
C LEU A 558 17.70 12.95 -42.36
N VAL A 559 17.97 13.73 -43.41
CA VAL A 559 16.99 14.10 -44.45
C VAL A 559 17.65 14.11 -45.84
N GLY A 560 16.98 13.50 -46.84
CA GLY A 560 17.39 13.52 -48.26
C GLY A 560 18.10 12.25 -48.75
N SER A 561 18.74 12.34 -49.93
CA SER A 561 19.45 11.24 -50.59
C SER A 561 20.60 10.66 -49.76
N PRO A 562 21.02 9.40 -49.97
CA PRO A 562 22.04 8.74 -49.16
C PRO A 562 23.32 9.57 -48.97
N LEU A 563 23.93 9.43 -47.79
CA LEU A 563 25.22 10.05 -47.47
C LEU A 563 26.28 9.59 -48.47
N THR A 564 27.01 10.53 -49.07
CA THR A 564 28.18 10.23 -49.90
C THR A 564 29.42 10.75 -49.21
N LEU A 565 30.40 9.86 -49.00
CA LEU A 565 31.73 10.25 -48.55
C LEU A 565 32.67 10.36 -49.76
N GLY A 566 33.33 11.50 -49.91
CA GLY A 566 34.28 11.77 -50.99
C GLY A 566 35.55 12.43 -50.45
N SER A 567 36.72 11.84 -50.72
CA SER A 567 38.02 12.35 -50.25
C SER A 567 38.09 12.67 -48.74
N GLY A 568 37.35 11.93 -47.92
CA GLY A 568 37.29 12.16 -46.46
C GLY A 568 36.31 13.26 -46.01
N PHE A 569 35.50 13.80 -46.93
CA PHE A 569 34.42 14.75 -46.63
C PHE A 569 33.05 14.08 -46.75
N VAL A 570 32.10 14.55 -45.94
CA VAL A 570 30.68 14.40 -46.23
C VAL A 570 30.33 15.35 -47.36
N ILE A 571 29.91 14.78 -48.50
CA ILE A 571 29.53 15.55 -49.67
C ILE A 571 28.07 16.00 -49.53
N HIS A 572 27.82 17.30 -49.70
CA HIS A 572 26.48 17.86 -49.71
C HIS A 572 26.26 18.66 -50.98
N GLU A 573 25.13 18.42 -51.63
CA GLU A 573 24.69 19.16 -52.82
C GLU A 573 23.32 19.76 -52.52
N GLY A 574 23.11 20.99 -52.98
CA GLY A 574 21.89 21.76 -52.77
C GLY A 574 21.89 22.58 -51.47
N CYS A 575 20.75 23.20 -51.18
CA CYS A 575 20.66 24.18 -50.10
C CYS A 575 20.88 23.57 -48.71
N PRO A 576 21.60 24.29 -47.82
CA PRO A 576 21.81 23.86 -46.45
C PRO A 576 20.48 23.85 -45.69
N ASN A 577 20.27 22.81 -44.87
CA ASN A 577 19.18 22.76 -43.89
C ASN A 577 19.74 22.41 -42.51
N GLN A 578 19.11 22.95 -41.47
CA GLN A 578 19.42 22.54 -40.10
C GLN A 578 19.12 21.05 -39.91
N ASP A 579 19.97 20.40 -39.12
CA ASP A 579 19.90 18.98 -38.77
C ASP A 579 19.96 18.02 -39.97
N THR A 580 20.59 18.45 -41.07
CA THR A 580 20.81 17.58 -42.24
C THR A 580 21.79 16.47 -41.92
N PHE A 581 22.89 16.80 -41.25
CA PHE A 581 23.96 15.87 -40.90
C PHE A 581 24.11 15.77 -39.39
N LYS A 582 24.20 14.54 -38.88
CA LYS A 582 24.51 14.22 -37.49
C LYS A 582 25.83 13.45 -37.41
N PHE A 583 26.76 13.91 -36.61
CA PHE A 583 28.03 13.24 -36.30
C PHE A 583 28.00 12.79 -34.83
N THR A 584 28.67 11.67 -34.53
CA THR A 584 28.74 11.13 -33.18
C THR A 584 30.19 11.12 -32.71
N ALA A 585 30.48 11.89 -31.67
CA ALA A 585 31.75 11.80 -30.96
C ALA A 585 31.56 10.95 -29.70
N THR A 586 32.35 9.90 -29.52
CA THR A 586 32.32 9.01 -28.35
C THR A 586 33.64 9.07 -27.58
N GLY A 587 33.67 8.50 -26.37
CA GLY A 587 34.88 8.50 -25.53
C GLY A 587 35.25 9.90 -25.02
N LEU A 588 34.27 10.80 -24.92
CA LEU A 588 34.48 12.15 -24.43
C LEU A 588 34.70 12.12 -22.91
N ASN A 589 35.87 12.55 -22.47
CA ASN A 589 36.25 12.64 -21.06
C ASN A 589 36.32 14.11 -20.63
N GLY A 590 35.65 14.45 -19.54
CA GLY A 590 35.56 15.82 -19.03
C GLY A 590 34.31 16.54 -19.52
N THR A 591 34.23 17.85 -19.26
CA THR A 591 33.05 18.66 -19.58
C THR A 591 33.26 19.62 -20.74
N VAL A 592 34.50 20.04 -21.03
CA VAL A 592 34.80 21.01 -22.11
C VAL A 592 35.48 20.30 -23.27
N HIS A 593 34.93 20.47 -24.47
CA HIS A 593 35.43 19.88 -25.70
C HIS A 593 35.57 20.93 -26.79
N THR A 594 36.42 20.64 -27.77
CA THR A 594 36.59 21.51 -28.94
C THR A 594 36.04 20.79 -30.17
N ILE A 595 35.11 21.43 -30.87
CA ILE A 595 34.70 21.04 -32.22
C ILE A 595 35.55 21.84 -33.22
N THR A 596 36.05 21.16 -34.24
CA THR A 596 36.72 21.78 -35.39
C THR A 596 36.05 21.30 -36.66
N ILE A 597 35.78 22.21 -37.57
CA ILE A 597 35.08 21.97 -38.82
C ILE A 597 35.96 22.46 -39.96
N VAL A 598 36.06 21.66 -41.02
CA VAL A 598 36.55 22.11 -42.32
C VAL A 598 35.39 22.02 -43.31
N GLY A 599 34.94 23.19 -43.77
CA GLY A 599 33.95 23.32 -44.82
C GLY A 599 34.62 23.54 -46.17
N ARG A 600 34.11 22.92 -47.23
CA ARG A 600 34.51 23.17 -48.61
C ARG A 600 33.31 23.69 -49.37
N ASP A 601 33.43 24.89 -49.92
CA ASP A 601 32.49 25.35 -50.91
C ASP A 601 33.00 25.03 -52.33
N ARG A 602 32.10 24.55 -53.18
CA ARG A 602 32.34 24.28 -54.60
C ARG A 602 31.37 25.05 -55.51
N GLY A 603 30.49 25.86 -54.93
CA GLY A 603 29.38 26.49 -55.61
C GLY A 603 29.48 28.01 -55.74
N VAL A 604 28.31 28.63 -55.90
CA VAL A 604 28.14 30.09 -55.97
C VAL A 604 27.65 30.68 -54.64
N SER A 605 27.42 29.81 -53.66
CA SER A 605 26.93 30.16 -52.32
C SER A 605 27.58 29.23 -51.31
N SER A 606 27.98 29.77 -50.17
CA SER A 606 28.55 29.00 -49.06
C SER A 606 27.69 29.16 -47.81
N TYR A 607 27.64 28.13 -46.97
CA TYR A 607 26.95 28.19 -45.68
C TYR A 607 27.53 27.20 -44.67
N PHE A 608 27.73 27.62 -43.42
CA PHE A 608 28.07 26.74 -42.31
C PHE A 608 27.43 27.21 -41.01
N ASP A 609 26.71 26.32 -40.34
CA ASP A 609 26.28 26.49 -38.95
C ASP A 609 26.25 25.11 -38.26
N ALA A 610 26.40 25.09 -36.93
CA ALA A 610 26.43 23.85 -36.18
C ALA A 610 25.83 23.99 -34.79
N ARG A 611 25.24 22.90 -34.31
CA ARG A 611 24.85 22.72 -32.91
C ARG A 611 25.41 21.41 -32.34
N ALA A 612 25.60 21.34 -31.03
CA ALA A 612 26.06 20.15 -30.33
C ALA A 612 25.16 19.85 -29.13
N VAL A 613 24.85 18.56 -28.93
CA VAL A 613 24.03 18.04 -27.84
C VAL A 613 24.81 16.96 -27.10
N GLY A 614 24.85 17.03 -25.77
CA GLY A 614 25.45 15.98 -24.94
C GLY A 614 24.64 14.68 -25.05
N ALA A 615 25.33 13.54 -25.11
CA ALA A 615 24.71 12.23 -25.20
C ALA A 615 25.32 11.25 -24.19
N VAL A 616 24.51 10.27 -23.79
CA VAL A 616 24.99 9.08 -23.07
C VAL A 616 24.77 7.91 -24.00
N VAL A 617 25.86 7.33 -24.51
CA VAL A 617 25.81 6.10 -25.29
C VAL A 617 26.11 4.96 -24.32
N PRO A 618 25.21 3.95 -24.18
CA PRO A 618 25.49 2.79 -23.34
C PRO A 618 26.80 2.14 -23.79
N VAL A 619 27.73 1.95 -22.87
CA VAL A 619 28.88 1.08 -23.11
C VAL A 619 28.32 -0.33 -23.09
N ILE A 620 28.19 -0.95 -24.26
CA ILE A 620 27.92 -2.38 -24.35
C ILE A 620 29.28 -3.03 -24.12
N ASP A 621 29.53 -3.46 -22.89
CA ASP A 621 30.69 -4.28 -22.53
C ASP A 621 30.64 -5.64 -23.25
#